data_AF-A0A380DY62-F1
#
_entry.id   AF-A0A380DY62-F1
#
_cell.length_a   1.000
_cell.length_b   1.000
_cell.length_c   1.000
_cell.angle_alpha   90.00
_cell.angle_beta   90.00
_cell.angle_gamma   90.00
#
_symmetry.space_group_name_H-M   'P 1'
#
loop_
_entity.id
_entity.type
_entity.pdbx_description
1 polymer ?
#
loop_
_entity_poly.entity_id
_entity_poly.type
_entity_poly.pdbx_seq_one_letter_code
_entity_poly.pdbx_strand_id
1 'polypeptide(L)'
;MAYGPEQILITLSVVGAVATWYTLPIAGAVLILLAALIMSYRQIIYAYPKGGGAYMVSKTNLGEKWGLLAGGSLLVDYILTVAVSISSGADAFVAAFQVYMGIKY
;
A
#
# COMPACT_ATOMS: atom_id res chain seq x y z
N MET A 1 3.96 -8.57 -3.65
CA MET A 1 3.46 -8.32 -2.28
C MET A 1 2.90 -9.63 -1.72
N ALA A 2 3.74 -10.59 -1.34
CA ALA A 2 3.26 -11.92 -0.88
C ALA A 2 3.32 -12.08 0.65
N TYR A 3 4.19 -11.36 1.35
CA TYR A 3 4.39 -11.48 2.80
C TYR A 3 3.53 -10.52 3.63
N GLY A 4 2.96 -9.51 3.00
CA GLY A 4 2.03 -8.58 3.66
C GLY A 4 0.71 -9.26 4.00
N PRO A 5 -0.04 -9.80 3.02
CA PRO A 5 -1.36 -10.34 3.28
C PRO A 5 -1.34 -11.58 4.18
N GLU A 6 -0.41 -12.52 3.98
CA GLU A 6 -0.42 -13.81 4.70
C GLU A 6 0.03 -13.69 6.16
N GLN A 7 1.16 -13.04 6.47
CA GLN A 7 1.55 -12.78 7.87
C GLN A 7 0.56 -11.85 8.59
N ILE A 8 0.00 -10.84 7.90
CA ILE A 8 -1.06 -9.99 8.48
C ILE A 8 -2.32 -10.84 8.69
N LEU A 9 -2.75 -11.67 7.74
CA LEU A 9 -3.91 -12.55 7.90
C LEU A 9 -3.68 -13.61 8.98
N ILE A 10 -2.47 -14.11 9.22
CA ILE A 10 -2.19 -15.08 10.29
C ILE A 10 -2.20 -14.37 11.65
N THR A 11 -1.53 -13.21 11.78
CA THR A 11 -1.56 -12.40 13.02
C THR A 11 -2.97 -11.88 13.31
N LEU A 12 -3.68 -11.45 12.27
CA LEU A 12 -5.03 -10.92 12.36
C LEU A 12 -6.10 -12.01 12.31
N SER A 13 -5.83 -13.27 11.94
CA SER A 13 -6.83 -14.37 11.99
C SER A 13 -6.99 -14.92 13.39
N VAL A 14 -5.95 -14.84 14.23
CA VAL A 14 -6.09 -15.06 15.68
C VAL A 14 -7.09 -14.07 16.29
N VAL A 15 -7.18 -12.84 15.76
CA VAL A 15 -8.16 -11.80 16.15
C VAL A 15 -9.43 -11.82 15.25
N GLY A 16 -9.30 -12.31 14.02
CA GLY A 16 -10.24 -12.16 12.90
C GLY A 16 -11.10 -13.39 12.63
N ALA A 17 -10.85 -14.50 13.33
CA ALA A 17 -11.79 -15.61 13.43
C ALA A 17 -13.17 -15.16 13.94
N VAL A 18 -13.25 -14.01 14.61
CA VAL A 18 -14.50 -13.39 15.08
C VAL A 18 -15.14 -12.43 14.04
N ALA A 19 -14.42 -12.07 12.98
CA ALA A 19 -14.76 -10.96 12.08
C ALA A 19 -15.09 -11.38 10.63
N THR A 20 -15.32 -12.67 10.37
CA THR A 20 -15.55 -13.19 9.00
C THR A 20 -16.72 -12.52 8.29
N TRP A 21 -17.74 -12.08 9.04
CA TRP A 21 -18.89 -11.34 8.51
C TRP A 21 -18.54 -9.90 8.08
N TYR A 22 -17.52 -9.29 8.71
CA TYR A 22 -17.09 -7.93 8.41
C TYR A 22 -16.19 -7.82 7.17
N THR A 23 -15.68 -8.95 6.65
CA THR A 23 -14.84 -8.97 5.45
C THR A 23 -15.54 -8.33 4.23
N LEU A 24 -16.81 -8.67 4.00
CA LEU A 24 -17.59 -8.15 2.87
C LEU A 24 -17.84 -6.63 2.95
N PRO A 25 -18.35 -6.08 4.06
CA PRO A 25 -18.54 -4.63 4.17
C PRO A 25 -17.22 -3.85 4.16
N ILE A 26 -16.13 -4.37 4.73
CA ILE A 26 -14.81 -3.74 4.67
C ILE A 26 -14.30 -3.69 3.23
N ALA A 27 -14.39 -4.81 2.49
CA ALA A 27 -14.00 -4.84 1.08
C ALA A 27 -14.82 -3.83 0.26
N GLY A 28 -16.13 -3.73 0.50
CA GLY A 28 -16.99 -2.73 -0.12
C GLY A 28 -16.54 -1.30 0.19
N ALA A 29 -16.20 -1.00 1.45
CA ALA A 29 -15.70 0.31 1.85
C ALA A 29 -14.37 0.66 1.17
N VAL A 30 -13.44 -0.28 1.06
CA VAL A 30 -12.17 -0.09 0.35
C VAL A 30 -12.39 0.20 -1.13
N LEU A 31 -13.34 -0.49 -1.79
CA LEU A 31 -13.68 -0.22 -3.20
C LEU A 31 -14.26 1.19 -3.39
N ILE A 32 -15.15 1.63 -2.49
CA ILE A 32 -15.69 2.99 -2.52
C ILE A 32 -14.58 4.01 -2.36
N LEU A 33 -13.65 3.78 -1.41
CA LEU A 33 -12.49 4.64 -1.19
C LEU A 33 -11.59 4.68 -2.44
N LEU A 34 -11.34 3.55 -3.08
CA LEU A 34 -10.58 3.48 -4.33
C LEU A 34 -11.25 4.29 -5.44
N ALA A 35 -12.57 4.17 -5.61
CA ALA A 35 -13.32 4.96 -6.58
C ALA A 35 -13.20 6.47 -6.31
N ALA A 36 -13.29 6.88 -5.04
CA ALA A 36 -13.09 8.26 -4.63
C ALA A 36 -11.65 8.76 -4.94
N LEU A 37 -10.63 7.93 -4.67
CA LEU A 37 -9.25 8.25 -5.02
C LEU A 37 -9.09 8.42 -6.53
N ILE A 38 -9.63 7.52 -7.35
CA ILE A 38 -9.57 7.62 -8.81
C ILE A 38 -10.18 8.94 -9.29
N MET A 39 -11.36 9.30 -8.79
CA MET A 39 -11.99 10.57 -9.14
C MET A 39 -11.14 11.78 -8.72
N SER A 40 -10.58 11.75 -7.50
CA SER A 40 -9.69 12.79 -6.98
C SER A 40 -8.43 12.96 -7.83
N TYR A 41 -7.74 11.85 -8.15
CA TYR A 41 -6.55 11.89 -8.99
C TYR A 41 -6.84 12.39 -10.41
N ARG A 42 -8.00 12.03 -10.98
CA ARG A 42 -8.41 12.58 -12.27
C ARG A 42 -8.51 14.11 -12.21
N GLN A 43 -9.15 14.66 -11.18
CA GLN A 43 -9.25 16.11 -11.00
C GLN A 43 -7.87 16.76 -10.88
N ILE A 44 -6.95 16.16 -10.10
CA ILE A 44 -5.58 16.67 -9.95
C ILE A 44 -4.83 16.66 -11.28
N ILE A 45 -4.92 15.59 -12.07
CA ILE A 45 -4.24 15.48 -13.37
C ILE A 45 -4.75 16.56 -14.35
N TYR A 46 -6.06 16.83 -14.37
CA TYR A 46 -6.61 17.90 -15.20
C TYR A 46 -6.20 19.30 -14.74
N ALA A 47 -6.15 19.53 -13.42
CA ALA A 47 -5.78 20.83 -12.85
C ALA A 47 -4.27 21.14 -12.97
N TYR A 48 -3.42 20.10 -12.99
CA TYR A 48 -1.96 20.23 -13.03
C TYR A 48 -1.37 19.46 -14.23
N PRO A 49 -1.61 19.89 -15.49
CA PRO A 49 -1.17 19.18 -16.69
C PRO A 49 0.35 19.16 -16.88
N LYS A 50 1.07 20.09 -16.23
CA LYS A 50 2.55 20.09 -16.20
C LYS A 50 3.14 19.06 -15.21
N GLY A 51 2.29 18.36 -14.45
CA GLY A 51 2.71 17.39 -13.45
C GLY A 51 3.32 18.04 -12.20
N GLY A 52 3.94 17.20 -11.35
CA GLY A 52 4.59 17.63 -10.11
C GLY A 52 4.19 16.84 -8.86
N GLY A 53 3.17 15.98 -8.97
CA GLY A 53 2.75 15.05 -7.91
C GLY A 53 2.30 15.73 -6.61
N ALA A 54 2.17 14.93 -5.55
CA ALA A 54 1.67 15.39 -4.25
C ALA A 54 2.52 16.51 -3.63
N TYR A 55 3.83 16.56 -3.92
CA TYR A 55 4.73 17.63 -3.46
C TYR A 55 4.35 18.99 -4.06
N MET A 56 4.26 19.09 -5.40
CA MET A 56 3.94 20.36 -6.06
C MET A 56 2.52 20.81 -5.72
N VAL A 57 1.55 19.90 -5.72
CA VAL A 57 0.16 20.22 -5.35
C VAL A 57 0.09 20.72 -3.90
N SER A 58 0.78 20.08 -2.95
CA SER A 58 0.78 20.53 -1.55
C SER A 58 1.51 21.86 -1.39
N LYS A 59 2.64 22.06 -2.09
CA LYS A 59 3.40 23.31 -2.05
C LYS A 59 2.60 24.49 -2.61
N THR A 60 1.90 24.31 -3.74
CA THR A 60 1.14 25.40 -4.39
C THR A 60 -0.15 25.76 -3.66
N ASN A 61 -0.80 24.81 -2.98
CA ASN A 61 -2.10 25.06 -2.32
C ASN A 61 -2.00 25.33 -0.82
N LEU A 62 -1.03 24.71 -0.12
CA LEU A 62 -0.92 24.78 1.34
C LEU A 62 0.36 25.50 1.80
N GLY A 63 1.34 25.67 0.92
CA GLY A 63 2.61 26.34 1.18
C GLY A 63 3.80 25.40 1.37
N GLU A 64 4.99 25.99 1.49
CA GLU A 64 6.28 25.30 1.47
C GLU A 64 6.40 24.17 2.50
N LYS A 65 6.01 24.43 3.76
CA LYS A 65 6.15 23.46 4.87
C LYS A 65 5.38 22.17 4.61
N TRP A 66 4.15 22.28 4.08
CA TRP A 66 3.30 21.14 3.76
C TRP A 66 3.76 20.42 2.50
N GLY A 67 4.32 21.16 1.53
CA GLY A 67 5.05 20.59 0.41
C GLY A 67 6.18 19.68 0.88
N LEU A 68 7.07 20.18 1.74
CA LEU A 68 8.20 19.42 2.27
C LEU A 68 7.75 18.16 3.04
N LEU A 69 6.68 18.24 3.83
CA LEU A 69 6.10 17.09 4.51
C LEU A 69 5.63 16.02 3.50
N ALA A 70 4.89 16.44 2.46
CA ALA A 70 4.44 15.55 1.40
C ALA A 70 5.63 14.91 0.65
N GLY A 71 6.67 15.69 0.36
CA GLY A 71 7.91 15.20 -0.26
C GLY A 71 8.63 14.17 0.62
N GLY A 72 8.77 14.45 1.92
CA GLY A 72 9.36 13.52 2.88
C GLY A 72 8.58 12.22 3.00
N SER A 73 7.24 12.30 3.04
CA SER A 73 6.37 11.12 3.03
C SER A 73 6.57 10.26 1.79
N LEU A 74 6.76 10.86 0.61
CA LEU A 74 7.02 10.11 -0.63
C LEU A 74 8.36 9.36 -0.56
N LEU A 75 9.40 9.97 0.02
CA LEU A 75 10.68 9.27 0.19
C LEU A 75 10.54 8.06 1.10
N VAL A 76 9.81 8.19 2.20
CA VAL A 76 9.54 7.08 3.11
C VAL A 76 8.72 5.99 2.40
N ASP A 77 7.68 6.38 1.66
CA ASP A 77 6.86 5.46 0.88
C ASP A 77 7.68 4.65 -0.14
N TYR A 78 8.61 5.31 -0.84
CA TYR A 78 9.52 4.62 -1.76
C TYR A 78 10.46 3.65 -1.05
N ILE A 79 11.07 4.05 0.06
CA ILE A 79 11.96 3.19 0.84
C ILE A 79 11.20 1.97 1.35
N LEU A 80 10.00 2.18 1.91
CA LEU A 80 9.16 1.10 2.42
C LEU A 80 8.67 0.19 1.30
N THR A 81 8.28 0.73 0.15
CA THR A 81 7.86 -0.06 -1.01
C THR A 81 8.97 -0.99 -1.48
N VAL A 82 10.20 -0.49 -1.57
CA VAL A 82 11.37 -1.31 -1.94
C VAL A 82 11.67 -2.35 -0.86
N ALA A 83 11.73 -1.94 0.42
CA ALA A 83 12.03 -2.83 1.53
C ALA A 83 11.02 -3.99 1.65
N VAL A 84 9.72 -3.68 1.61
CA VAL A 84 8.64 -4.68 1.70
C VAL A 84 8.62 -5.58 0.46
N SER A 85 8.87 -5.02 -0.72
CA SER A 85 8.92 -5.82 -1.95
C SER A 85 10.07 -6.82 -1.92
N ILE A 86 11.27 -6.41 -1.49
CA ILE A 86 12.44 -7.30 -1.39
C ILE A 86 12.24 -8.34 -0.28
N SER A 87 11.77 -7.94 0.91
CA SER A 87 11.46 -8.89 2.00
C SER A 87 10.50 -9.97 1.50
N SER A 88 9.36 -9.55 0.94
CA SER A 88 8.36 -10.51 0.45
C SER A 88 8.83 -11.35 -0.74
N GLY A 89 9.76 -10.84 -1.54
CA GLY A 89 10.41 -11.60 -2.60
C GLY A 89 11.36 -12.67 -2.05
N ALA A 90 12.15 -12.34 -1.02
CA ALA A 90 13.04 -13.28 -0.35
C ALA A 90 12.25 -14.40 0.34
N ASP A 91 11.15 -14.07 1.02
CA ASP A 91 10.28 -15.06 1.67
C ASP A 91 9.64 -16.02 0.64
N ALA A 92 9.15 -15.49 -0.48
CA ALA A 92 8.62 -16.29 -1.57
C ALA A 92 9.70 -17.20 -2.20
N PHE A 93 10.94 -16.72 -2.30
CA PHE A 93 12.06 -17.51 -2.82
C PHE A 93 12.43 -18.66 -1.88
N VAL A 94 12.52 -18.42 -0.56
CA VAL A 94 12.78 -19.47 0.43
C VAL A 94 11.66 -20.51 0.42
N ALA A 95 10.40 -20.09 0.37
CA ALA A 95 9.27 -20.99 0.26
C ALA A 95 9.33 -21.87 -1.01
N ALA A 96 9.63 -21.27 -2.17
CA ALA A 96 9.78 -22.01 -3.42
C ALA A 96 10.94 -23.03 -3.37
N PHE A 97 12.07 -22.65 -2.76
CA PHE A 97 13.23 -23.51 -2.60
C PHE A 97 12.95 -24.69 -1.65
N GLN A 98 12.24 -24.46 -0.54
CA GLN A 98 11.82 -25.52 0.39
C GLN A 98 10.85 -26.51 -0.26
N VAL A 99 9.88 -26.00 -1.04
CA VAL A 99 8.96 -26.84 -1.83
C VAL A 99 9.72 -27.71 -2.82
N TYR A 100 10.72 -27.16 -3.51
CA TYR A 100 11.57 -27.92 -4.43
C TYR A 100 12.37 -29.03 -3.73
N MET A 101 12.90 -28.76 -2.52
CA MET A 101 13.66 -29.76 -1.74
C MET A 101 12.79 -30.73 -0.94
N GLY A 102 11.46 -30.62 -0.99
CA GLY A 102 10.54 -31.51 -0.29
C GLY A 102 10.52 -31.35 1.24
N ILE A 103 11.07 -30.25 1.78
CA ILE A 103 11.05 -29.96 3.21
C ILE A 103 9.73 -29.25 3.52
N LYS A 104 8.77 -29.97 4.12
CA LYS A 104 7.48 -29.41 4.58
C LYS A 104 7.45 -29.31 6.10
N TYR A 105 7.41 -28.09 6.65
CA TYR A 105 6.71 -27.74 7.90
C TYR A 105 6.30 -26.27 7.83
#